data_AF-A0A7G2C1H7-F1
#
_entry.id   AF-A0A7G2C1H7-F1
#
_cell.length_a   1.000
_cell.length_b   1.000
_cell.length_c   1.000
_cell.angle_alpha   90.00
_cell.angle_beta   90.00
_cell.angle_gamma   90.00
#
_symmetry.space_group_name_H-M   'P 1'
#
loop_
_entity.id
_entity.type
_entity.pdbx_description
1 polymer ?
#
loop_
_entity_poly.entity_id
_entity_poly.type
_entity_poly.pdbx_seq_one_letter_code
_entity_poly.pdbx_strand_id
1 'polypeptide(L)'
;MDGSNLIKELSSQLSSGTYECSVCSECVMLGQPLWYCRSCYGVFHLGCIATWVENQKREREKLLQVTSYANYDSRLDSKFRCPLCQSHNDINTTERYTCYCGKTDNPKPDALVVLGSCGQACERKHGDPNCVHRCVLMCHPGKCPPCTRTRIQKCYCGKSEKTVGCSSEIYGYECEQVCGKPLSCGSHTCTAECHEGPCPNCRVLQEVTCHCGAHSKKVRCGEGKSYSCGKVCRKKRDCGNHECGVLCHEGACQPCLRTPARQKFCPCGKTRLKVERTSCLDPVPTCGLVCEIPLACGHLCWLTCHDETPCAPCREMIEEKCPCGNKQLRYPCFCTYLDPSEWEAAAKVTGAPPESIPSSWPAKCNRPCRKNLSCNKHKCGEVCCTDTEHNCYQICSKKLSCGEHVCGQLCHAGPCPRCQHDSYERLYCRCHHSWIEPPVPCGTKPPRCNHPCSIPRPCGHPPNHPCHIEPECPPCVVLMEKNCSSHNSPMPYHMPCSKEQITCGKPCHKPLTCCGNTCKLLCHAGECKHKCTNAYPSFAEMAKK
;
A
#
# COMPACT_ATOMS: atom_id res chain seq x y z
N MET A 1 23.48 17.61 -0.92
CA MET A 1 24.39 18.72 -1.25
C MET A 1 25.80 18.31 -0.85
N ASP A 2 26.75 18.36 -1.77
CA ASP A 2 28.15 18.01 -1.54
C ASP A 2 28.74 18.91 -0.41
N GLY A 3 29.36 18.31 0.60
CA GLY A 3 29.85 19.03 1.79
C GLY A 3 30.83 20.15 1.43
N SER A 4 31.54 20.01 0.30
CA SER A 4 32.45 21.01 -0.25
C SER A 4 31.75 22.30 -0.70
N ASN A 5 30.50 22.22 -1.19
CA ASN A 5 29.76 23.40 -1.66
C ASN A 5 29.24 24.24 -0.49
N LEU A 6 28.79 23.59 0.59
CA LEU A 6 28.30 24.29 1.78
C LEU A 6 29.41 25.10 2.46
N ILE A 7 30.64 24.56 2.51
CA ILE A 7 31.79 25.28 3.08
C ILE A 7 32.06 26.56 2.27
N LYS A 8 32.08 26.46 0.93
CA LYS A 8 32.33 27.59 0.04
C LYS A 8 31.27 28.67 0.18
N GLU A 9 30.00 28.28 0.19
CA GLU A 9 28.88 29.21 0.32
C GLU A 9 28.92 29.96 1.66
N LEU A 10 28.99 29.24 2.77
CA LEU A 10 29.04 29.84 4.11
C LEU A 10 30.29 30.72 4.28
N SER A 11 31.44 30.24 3.80
CA SER A 11 32.69 31.02 3.87
C SER A 11 32.59 32.31 3.06
N SER A 12 32.00 32.24 1.86
CA SER A 12 31.78 33.41 1.00
C SER A 12 30.86 34.42 1.69
N GLN A 13 29.69 33.99 2.16
CA GLN A 13 28.70 34.88 2.80
C GLN A 13 29.23 35.54 4.08
N LEU A 14 29.99 34.79 4.89
CA LEU A 14 30.61 35.30 6.11
C LEU A 14 31.75 36.28 5.79
N SER A 15 32.57 35.99 4.78
CA SER A 15 33.66 36.89 4.36
C SER A 15 33.15 38.15 3.65
N SER A 16 32.02 38.08 2.93
CA SER A 16 31.39 39.23 2.29
C SER A 16 30.51 40.06 3.24
N GLY A 17 30.30 39.59 4.47
CA GLY A 17 29.42 40.27 5.44
C GLY A 17 27.94 40.24 5.07
N THR A 18 27.52 39.30 4.22
CA THR A 18 26.13 39.16 3.76
C THR A 18 25.37 38.06 4.51
N TYR A 19 26.02 37.39 5.47
CA TYR A 19 25.38 36.35 6.27
C TYR A 19 24.58 36.96 7.42
N GLU A 20 23.28 36.69 7.47
CA GLU A 20 22.34 37.20 8.47
C GLU A 20 22.06 36.18 9.59
N CYS A 21 22.08 36.65 10.84
CA CYS A 21 21.67 35.86 12.00
C CYS A 21 20.14 35.73 12.02
N SER A 22 19.60 34.52 11.86
CA SER A 22 18.15 34.31 11.73
C SER A 22 17.33 34.58 13.01
N VAL A 23 17.98 34.93 14.13
CA VAL A 23 17.29 35.28 15.38
C VAL A 23 17.03 36.79 15.47
N CYS A 24 17.99 37.63 15.06
CA CYS A 24 17.88 39.09 15.11
C CYS A 24 17.77 39.75 13.73
N SER A 25 17.96 38.99 12.65
CA SER A 25 18.01 39.45 11.26
C SER A 25 19.12 40.46 10.96
N GLU A 26 20.15 40.54 11.82
CA GLU A 26 21.33 41.38 11.62
C GLU A 26 22.50 40.59 11.02
N CYS A 27 23.34 41.26 10.22
CA CYS A 27 24.53 40.66 9.63
C CYS A 27 25.58 40.30 10.70
N VAL A 28 26.24 39.16 10.50
CA VAL A 28 27.33 38.70 11.37
C VAL A 28 28.63 39.38 10.95
N MET A 29 29.28 40.07 11.89
CA MET A 29 30.45 40.93 11.63
C MET A 29 31.73 40.45 12.32
N LEU A 30 32.88 40.94 11.85
CA LEU A 30 34.20 40.64 12.42
C LEU A 30 34.27 41.05 13.91
N GLY A 31 34.83 40.15 14.73
CA GLY A 31 35.02 40.39 16.17
C GLY A 31 33.80 40.12 17.05
N GLN A 32 32.64 39.83 16.49
CA GLN A 32 31.47 39.42 17.27
C GLN A 32 31.62 37.97 17.78
N PRO A 33 31.16 37.67 19.01
CA PRO A 33 31.14 36.30 19.53
C PRO A 33 30.04 35.49 18.83
N LEU A 34 30.41 34.35 18.25
CA LEU A 34 29.52 33.55 17.42
C LEU A 34 29.24 32.18 18.04
N TRP A 35 28.08 31.63 17.70
CA TRP A 35 27.74 30.24 17.91
C TRP A 35 27.35 29.62 16.58
N TYR A 36 27.63 28.33 16.40
CA TYR A 36 27.17 27.60 15.22
C TYR A 36 26.58 26.25 15.59
N CYS A 37 25.56 25.84 14.85
CA CYS A 37 24.96 24.53 15.06
C CYS A 37 25.83 23.42 14.45
N ARG A 38 26.14 22.36 15.20
CA ARG A 38 26.94 21.24 14.66
C ARG A 38 26.18 20.36 13.65
N SER A 39 24.85 20.46 13.63
CA SER A 39 23.97 19.68 12.76
C SER A 39 23.73 20.36 11.41
N CYS A 40 23.29 21.63 11.41
CA CYS A 40 23.01 22.37 10.18
C CYS A 40 24.08 23.39 9.79
N TYR A 41 25.06 23.64 10.65
CA TYR A 41 26.16 24.58 10.43
C TYR A 41 25.76 26.06 10.30
N GLY A 42 24.50 26.39 10.59
CA GLY A 42 24.05 27.78 10.69
C GLY A 42 24.80 28.52 11.80
N VAL A 43 25.21 29.74 11.49
CA VAL A 43 25.96 30.66 12.38
C VAL A 43 25.00 31.68 12.97
N PHE A 44 25.20 32.05 14.22
CA PHE A 44 24.40 33.01 14.98
C PHE A 44 25.30 33.83 15.90
N HIS A 45 24.84 35.00 16.35
CA HIS A 45 25.49 35.66 17.47
C HIS A 45 25.31 34.81 18.74
N LEU A 46 26.37 34.70 19.54
CA LEU A 46 26.33 33.95 20.80
C LEU A 46 25.27 34.50 21.76
N GLY A 47 25.12 35.83 21.82
CA GLY A 47 24.08 36.48 22.63
C GLY A 47 22.66 36.12 22.17
N CYS A 48 22.40 36.13 20.86
CA CYS A 48 21.09 35.77 20.31
C CYS A 48 20.72 34.31 20.63
N ILE A 49 21.68 33.39 20.53
CA ILE A 49 21.39 31.99 20.83
C ILE A 49 21.19 31.77 22.34
N ALA A 50 21.90 32.50 23.20
CA ALA A 50 21.69 32.44 24.65
C ALA A 50 20.27 32.90 25.03
N THR A 51 19.78 34.00 24.44
CA THR A 51 18.40 34.44 24.63
C THR A 51 17.38 33.42 24.10
N TRP A 52 17.68 32.79 22.96
CA TRP A 52 16.84 31.74 22.39
C TRP A 52 16.72 30.50 23.31
N VAL A 53 17.83 30.08 23.92
CA VAL A 53 17.84 28.99 24.91
C VAL A 53 16.96 29.32 26.10
N GLU A 54 17.11 30.52 26.68
CA GLU A 54 16.32 30.96 27.82
C GLU A 54 14.81 31.01 27.52
N ASN A 55 14.45 31.48 26.32
CA ASN A 55 13.05 31.46 25.87
C ASN A 55 12.49 30.04 25.76
N GLN A 56 13.24 29.08 25.20
CA GLN A 56 12.80 27.69 25.14
C GLN A 56 12.66 27.04 26.52
N LYS A 57 13.56 27.37 27.44
CA LYS A 57 13.49 26.90 28.82
C LYS A 57 12.20 27.37 29.50
N ARG A 58 11.89 28.66 29.38
CA ARG A 58 10.65 29.26 29.92
C ARG A 58 9.39 28.65 29.33
N GLU A 59 9.36 28.40 28.02
CA GLU A 59 8.20 27.77 27.37
C GLU A 59 8.03 26.31 27.81
N ARG A 60 9.13 25.56 28.02
CA ARG A 60 9.08 24.22 28.59
C ARG A 60 8.54 24.24 30.03
N GLU A 61 9.01 25.15 30.87
CA GLU A 61 8.53 25.29 32.25
C GLU A 61 7.02 25.54 32.32
N LYS A 62 6.47 26.39 31.43
CA LYS A 62 5.02 26.59 31.32
C LYS A 62 4.26 25.32 30.92
N LEU A 63 4.78 24.56 29.95
CA LEU A 63 4.16 23.31 29.49
C LEU A 63 4.14 22.24 30.59
N LEU A 64 5.17 22.19 31.44
CA LEU A 64 5.23 21.27 32.58
C LEU A 64 4.23 21.61 33.69
N GLN A 65 3.78 22.86 33.78
CA GLN A 65 2.73 23.27 34.72
C GLN A 65 1.32 22.82 34.28
N VAL A 66 1.12 22.51 32.99
CA VAL A 66 -0.19 22.17 32.41
C VAL A 66 -0.34 20.69 32.10
N THR A 67 0.76 19.95 31.94
CA THR A 67 0.76 18.55 31.47
C THR A 67 1.28 17.60 32.55
N SER A 68 0.64 16.43 32.75
CA SER A 68 1.05 15.47 33.79
C SER A 68 2.44 14.84 33.51
N TYR A 69 3.22 14.64 34.57
CA TYR A 69 4.64 14.21 34.59
C TYR A 69 4.97 12.86 33.92
N ALA A 70 3.99 12.12 33.40
CA ALA A 70 4.15 10.73 32.97
C ALA A 70 4.97 10.53 31.68
N ASN A 71 5.22 11.60 30.89
CA ASN A 71 6.00 11.56 29.64
C ASN A 71 7.23 12.51 29.66
N TYR A 72 7.71 12.90 30.84
CA TYR A 72 8.83 13.83 30.97
C TYR A 72 10.19 13.14 30.78
N ASP A 73 10.90 13.47 29.70
CA ASP A 73 12.31 13.06 29.52
C ASP A 73 13.24 14.14 30.08
N SER A 74 13.72 13.92 31.31
CA SER A 74 14.69 14.79 32.01
C SER A 74 16.01 14.98 31.26
N ARG A 75 16.33 14.10 30.29
CA ARG A 75 17.54 14.23 29.46
C ARG A 75 17.48 15.42 28.51
N LEU A 76 16.29 15.99 28.29
CA LEU A 76 16.11 17.14 27.42
C LEU A 76 16.31 18.47 28.14
N ASP A 77 16.46 18.50 29.47
CA ASP A 77 16.63 19.75 30.24
C ASP A 77 17.96 20.44 29.99
N SER A 78 18.98 19.65 29.65
CA SER A 78 20.31 20.14 29.27
C SER A 78 20.42 20.46 27.76
N LYS A 79 19.31 20.41 27.01
CA LYS A 79 19.29 20.56 25.55
C LYS A 79 18.28 21.58 25.05
N PHE A 80 18.63 22.29 23.98
CA PHE A 80 17.76 23.24 23.28
C PHE A 80 17.66 22.90 21.78
N ARG A 81 16.61 23.37 21.11
CA ARG A 81 16.44 23.18 19.66
C ARG A 81 17.02 24.35 18.88
N CYS A 82 17.80 24.05 17.84
CA CYS A 82 18.36 25.07 16.95
C CYS A 82 17.24 25.87 16.23
N PRO A 83 17.33 27.21 16.14
CA PRO A 83 16.34 28.03 15.42
C PRO A 83 16.16 27.64 13.95
N LEU A 84 17.23 27.23 13.28
CA LEU A 84 17.22 26.91 11.85
C LEU A 84 16.76 25.48 11.54
N CYS A 85 17.30 24.48 12.24
CA CYS A 85 17.09 23.07 11.89
C CYS A 85 16.36 22.25 12.96
N GLN A 86 16.02 22.86 14.10
CA GLN A 86 15.33 22.23 15.24
C GLN A 86 16.06 21.01 15.85
N SER A 87 17.33 20.76 15.50
CA SER A 87 18.14 19.71 16.12
C SER A 87 18.42 20.03 17.59
N HIS A 88 18.47 19.01 18.43
CA HIS A 88 18.84 19.17 19.84
C HIS A 88 20.35 19.43 19.99
N ASN A 89 20.71 20.51 20.67
CA ASN A 89 22.08 20.89 21.00
C ASN A 89 22.19 21.06 22.53
N ASP A 90 23.35 20.78 23.10
CA ASP A 90 23.56 20.95 24.54
C ASP A 90 23.67 22.43 24.91
N ILE A 91 23.03 22.84 26.01
CA ILE A 91 23.00 24.23 26.48
C ILE A 91 24.42 24.74 26.77
N ASN A 92 25.30 23.90 27.30
CA ASN A 92 26.69 24.27 27.60
C ASN A 92 27.47 24.75 26.37
N THR A 93 27.01 24.45 25.15
CA THR A 93 27.64 24.96 23.92
C THR A 93 27.48 26.48 23.75
N THR A 94 26.58 27.13 24.47
CA THR A 94 26.37 28.59 24.41
C THR A 94 27.15 29.36 25.48
N GLU A 95 27.91 28.67 26.34
CA GLU A 95 28.71 29.30 27.40
C GLU A 95 30.04 29.86 26.90
N ARG A 96 30.56 29.32 25.79
CA ARG A 96 31.89 29.66 25.26
C ARG A 96 31.82 29.93 23.77
N TYR A 97 32.41 31.06 23.36
CA TYR A 97 32.70 31.30 21.96
C TYR A 97 33.93 30.48 21.55
N THR A 98 33.71 29.47 20.71
CA THR A 98 34.78 28.62 20.16
C THR A 98 34.75 28.67 18.64
N CYS A 99 35.93 28.48 18.03
CA CYS A 99 36.00 28.35 16.58
C CYS A 99 35.28 27.09 16.05
N TYR A 100 35.05 27.01 14.74
CA TYR A 100 34.34 25.88 14.11
C TYR A 100 34.96 24.49 14.34
N CYS A 101 36.26 24.41 14.61
CA CYS A 101 36.92 23.15 14.96
C CYS A 101 36.93 22.85 16.48
N GLY A 102 36.54 23.81 17.32
CA GLY A 102 36.50 23.70 18.77
C GLY A 102 37.85 23.76 19.48
N LYS A 103 38.96 24.00 18.76
CA LYS A 103 40.32 24.00 19.33
C LYS A 103 40.70 25.28 20.07
N THR A 104 40.13 26.41 19.65
CA THR A 104 40.49 27.74 20.14
C THR A 104 39.23 28.42 20.65
N ASP A 105 39.27 28.83 21.91
CA ASP A 105 38.30 29.75 22.50
C ASP A 105 38.62 31.17 22.08
N ASN A 106 37.58 31.98 21.83
CA ASN A 106 37.69 33.38 21.42
C ASN A 106 38.73 33.59 20.32
N PRO A 107 38.53 33.00 19.12
CA PRO A 107 39.48 33.15 18.02
C PRO A 107 39.74 34.64 17.73
N LYS A 108 41.02 34.98 17.52
CA LYS A 108 41.41 36.38 17.23
C LYS A 108 40.75 36.85 15.94
N PRO A 109 40.17 38.07 15.91
CA PRO A 109 39.61 38.61 14.68
C PRO A 109 40.72 38.85 13.64
N ASP A 110 40.61 38.20 12.49
CA ASP A 110 41.52 38.37 11.34
C ASP A 110 40.67 38.44 10.07
N ALA A 111 40.87 39.47 9.25
CA ALA A 111 40.13 39.69 8.00
C ALA A 111 40.52 38.70 6.89
N LEU A 112 41.67 38.04 7.00
CA LEU A 112 42.15 37.04 6.02
C LEU A 112 41.59 35.64 6.30
N VAL A 113 40.91 35.45 7.42
CA VAL A 113 40.35 34.18 7.86
C VAL A 113 38.82 34.29 7.90
N VAL A 114 38.12 33.21 7.55
CA VAL A 114 36.65 33.18 7.64
C VAL A 114 36.22 33.50 9.07
N LEU A 115 35.22 34.39 9.22
CA LEU A 115 34.70 34.82 10.53
C LEU A 115 34.43 33.61 11.45
N GLY A 116 34.90 33.66 12.70
CA GLY A 116 34.72 32.56 13.65
C GLY A 116 35.66 31.35 13.46
N SER A 117 36.59 31.39 12.50
CA SER A 117 37.65 30.39 12.37
C SER A 117 38.92 30.79 13.13
N CYS A 118 39.70 29.80 13.59
CA CYS A 118 40.98 30.04 14.26
C CYS A 118 42.18 30.11 13.30
N GLY A 119 41.98 29.94 11.99
CA GLY A 119 43.04 29.95 10.98
C GLY A 119 43.97 28.74 10.96
N GLN A 120 43.88 27.83 11.95
CA GLN A 120 44.67 26.61 12.02
C GLN A 120 44.04 25.45 11.23
N ALA A 121 44.79 24.36 10.99
CA ALA A 121 44.24 23.14 10.41
C ALA A 121 43.06 22.61 11.26
N CYS A 122 41.98 22.18 10.61
CA CYS A 122 40.71 21.85 11.25
C CYS A 122 40.83 20.60 12.16
N GLU A 123 41.50 19.55 11.70
CA GLU A 123 41.69 18.24 12.36
C GLU A 123 40.45 17.51 12.88
N ARG A 124 39.24 18.00 12.58
CA ARG A 124 38.00 17.26 12.81
C ARG A 124 38.02 15.96 11.98
N LYS A 125 37.35 14.93 12.49
CA LYS A 125 37.14 13.69 11.75
C LYS A 125 36.25 13.98 10.53
N HIS A 126 36.54 13.32 9.42
CA HIS A 126 35.66 13.32 8.25
C HIS A 126 34.33 12.62 8.59
N GLY A 127 33.31 12.80 7.75
CA GLY A 127 32.00 12.16 7.95
C GLY A 127 32.01 10.63 7.78
N ASP A 128 33.09 10.07 7.21
CA ASP A 128 33.28 8.63 7.03
C ASP A 128 33.88 8.02 8.31
N PRO A 129 33.18 7.10 9.01
CA PRO A 129 33.68 6.46 10.22
C PRO A 129 34.93 5.60 9.99
N ASN A 130 35.19 5.12 8.77
CA ASN A 130 36.36 4.31 8.41
C ASN A 130 37.58 5.15 8.02
N CYS A 131 37.43 6.47 7.93
CA CYS A 131 38.53 7.38 7.62
C CYS A 131 39.40 7.62 8.86
N VAL A 132 40.61 7.09 8.85
CA VAL A 132 41.63 7.33 9.91
C VAL A 132 42.31 8.71 9.79
N HIS A 133 42.09 9.42 8.69
CA HIS A 133 42.68 10.72 8.44
C HIS A 133 41.91 11.85 9.12
N ARG A 134 42.63 12.89 9.53
CA ARG A 134 42.09 14.15 10.07
C ARG A 134 41.99 15.21 8.97
N CYS A 135 41.01 16.10 9.05
CA CYS A 135 40.85 17.19 8.10
C CYS A 135 42.05 18.14 8.14
N VAL A 136 42.70 18.35 6.99
CA VAL A 136 43.88 19.24 6.85
C VAL A 136 43.53 20.64 6.35
N LEU A 137 42.26 20.88 6.00
CA LEU A 137 41.82 22.22 5.60
C LEU A 137 41.92 23.19 6.77
N MET A 138 42.15 24.46 6.48
CA MET A 138 41.99 25.53 7.46
C MET A 138 40.61 25.43 8.13
N CYS A 139 40.52 25.78 9.41
CA CYS A 139 39.28 25.76 10.17
C CYS A 139 38.17 26.46 9.38
N HIS A 140 37.03 25.80 9.23
CA HIS A 140 36.01 26.16 8.26
C HIS A 140 34.61 25.91 8.85
N PRO A 141 33.60 26.70 8.46
CA PRO A 141 32.20 26.41 8.74
C PRO A 141 31.76 25.18 7.95
N GLY A 142 30.72 24.47 8.39
CA GLY A 142 30.21 23.29 7.65
C GLY A 142 30.84 21.95 8.02
N LYS A 143 30.32 20.88 7.41
CA LYS A 143 30.85 19.50 7.50
C LYS A 143 32.21 19.40 6.81
N CYS A 144 33.16 18.63 7.35
CA CYS A 144 34.41 18.35 6.63
C CYS A 144 34.13 17.64 5.29
N PRO A 145 34.78 18.05 4.19
CA PRO A 145 34.59 17.40 2.88
C PRO A 145 35.12 15.97 2.92
N PRO A 146 34.80 15.11 1.93
CA PRO A 146 35.36 13.77 1.87
C PRO A 146 36.89 13.80 1.85
N CYS A 147 37.51 12.77 2.44
CA CYS A 147 38.95 12.65 2.52
C CYS A 147 39.54 12.31 1.15
N THR A 148 40.48 13.13 0.68
CA THR A 148 41.17 12.96 -0.60
C THR A 148 42.41 12.07 -0.51
N ARG A 149 42.83 11.66 0.69
CA ARG A 149 43.98 10.77 0.89
C ARG A 149 43.62 9.34 0.46
N THR A 150 44.63 8.52 0.21
CA THR A 150 44.46 7.10 -0.10
C THR A 150 44.51 6.23 1.15
N ARG A 151 43.85 5.08 1.12
CA ARG A 151 43.96 4.01 2.13
C ARG A 151 44.18 2.66 1.45
N ILE A 152 44.78 1.72 2.18
CA ILE A 152 44.92 0.34 1.73
C ILE A 152 43.62 -0.40 2.04
N GLN A 153 42.99 -0.97 1.01
CA GLN A 153 41.78 -1.77 1.13
C GLN A 153 42.08 -3.22 0.78
N LYS A 154 41.72 -4.14 1.67
CA LYS A 154 41.86 -5.59 1.45
C LYS A 154 40.68 -6.14 0.63
N CYS A 155 40.88 -7.21 -0.14
CA CYS A 155 39.78 -7.96 -0.79
C CYS A 155 38.81 -8.48 0.27
N TYR A 156 37.61 -8.88 -0.14
CA TYR A 156 36.67 -9.56 0.76
C TYR A 156 37.27 -10.83 1.38
N CYS A 157 38.22 -11.46 0.68
CA CYS A 157 38.96 -12.64 1.12
C CYS A 157 40.14 -12.40 2.08
N GLY A 158 40.63 -11.16 2.23
CA GLY A 158 41.85 -10.80 2.95
C GLY A 158 43.20 -11.13 2.28
N LYS A 159 43.24 -11.82 1.11
CA LYS A 159 44.47 -12.28 0.44
C LYS A 159 45.23 -11.23 -0.37
N SER A 160 44.53 -10.24 -0.91
CA SER A 160 45.12 -9.17 -1.71
C SER A 160 44.71 -7.80 -1.20
N GLU A 161 45.55 -6.80 -1.48
CA GLU A 161 45.37 -5.42 -1.00
C GLU A 161 45.55 -4.46 -2.17
N LYS A 162 44.72 -3.42 -2.25
CA LYS A 162 44.81 -2.38 -3.28
C LYS A 162 44.68 -0.99 -2.65
N THR A 163 45.38 -0.01 -3.22
CA THR A 163 45.31 1.37 -2.77
C THR A 163 44.08 2.04 -3.38
N VAL A 164 43.17 2.52 -2.53
CA VAL A 164 41.92 3.19 -2.94
C VAL A 164 41.83 4.57 -2.31
N GLY A 165 41.00 5.46 -2.87
CA GLY A 165 40.68 6.73 -2.22
C GLY A 165 40.01 6.48 -0.86
N CYS A 166 40.37 7.22 0.17
CA CYS A 166 39.85 7.00 1.53
C CYS A 166 38.33 7.11 1.56
N SER A 167 37.79 8.14 0.91
CA SER A 167 36.35 8.34 0.72
C SER A 167 35.81 7.74 -0.59
N SER A 168 36.57 6.85 -1.24
CA SER A 168 35.95 5.98 -2.24
C SER A 168 35.08 4.98 -1.49
N GLU A 169 33.85 4.77 -1.96
CA GLU A 169 32.87 3.82 -1.38
C GLU A 169 33.29 2.34 -1.56
N ILE A 170 34.59 2.10 -1.75
CA ILE A 170 35.22 0.80 -1.96
C ILE A 170 35.63 0.25 -0.58
N TYR A 171 34.75 -0.50 0.05
CA TYR A 171 35.00 -1.15 1.35
C TYR A 171 35.51 -2.59 1.22
N GLY A 172 35.59 -3.09 -0.01
CA GLY A 172 36.10 -4.41 -0.38
C GLY A 172 36.12 -4.55 -1.89
N TYR A 173 36.69 -5.65 -2.37
CA TYR A 173 36.67 -6.00 -3.78
C TYR A 173 36.89 -7.50 -3.98
N GLU A 174 36.44 -8.00 -5.11
CA GLU A 174 36.66 -9.37 -5.58
C GLU A 174 38.01 -9.43 -6.28
N CYS A 175 38.93 -10.26 -5.78
CA CYS A 175 40.29 -10.35 -6.32
C CYS A 175 40.50 -11.53 -7.27
N GLU A 176 39.42 -12.19 -7.70
CA GLU A 176 39.41 -13.33 -8.63
C GLU A 176 40.16 -14.59 -8.15
N GLN A 177 40.80 -14.53 -6.97
CA GLN A 177 41.42 -15.70 -6.34
C GLN A 177 40.38 -16.54 -5.60
N VAL A 178 40.64 -17.84 -5.46
CA VAL A 178 39.83 -18.73 -4.61
C VAL A 178 39.77 -18.20 -3.18
N CYS A 179 38.57 -18.01 -2.63
CA CYS A 179 38.32 -17.39 -1.33
C CYS A 179 39.10 -18.07 -0.20
N GLY A 180 39.02 -19.41 -0.09
CA GLY A 180 39.80 -20.20 0.86
C GLY A 180 39.44 -20.01 2.34
N LYS A 181 38.46 -19.18 2.69
CA LYS A 181 37.95 -19.05 4.05
C LYS A 181 37.32 -20.37 4.54
N PRO A 182 37.41 -20.71 5.84
CA PRO A 182 36.73 -21.87 6.39
C PRO A 182 35.21 -21.71 6.23
N LEU A 183 34.55 -22.74 5.70
CA LEU A 183 33.09 -22.78 5.60
C LEU A 183 32.47 -22.99 6.98
N SER A 184 31.18 -22.67 7.12
CA SER A 184 30.41 -22.85 8.37
C SER A 184 30.48 -24.26 8.97
N CYS A 185 30.76 -25.28 8.16
CA CYS A 185 30.96 -26.67 8.61
C CYS A 185 32.28 -26.93 9.36
N GLY A 186 33.24 -25.98 9.38
CA GLY A 186 34.52 -26.07 10.09
C GLY A 186 35.54 -27.07 9.52
N SER A 187 35.12 -27.99 8.65
CA SER A 187 35.97 -29.06 8.09
C SER A 187 36.36 -28.85 6.63
N HIS A 188 35.80 -27.84 5.96
CA HIS A 188 36.05 -27.55 4.54
C HIS A 188 36.30 -26.07 4.30
N THR A 189 37.08 -25.75 3.27
CA THR A 189 37.39 -24.38 2.82
C THR A 189 36.56 -23.98 1.62
N CYS A 190 36.27 -22.69 1.48
CA CYS A 190 35.53 -22.13 0.35
C CYS A 190 36.35 -22.24 -0.95
N THR A 191 35.79 -22.94 -1.94
CA THR A 191 36.38 -23.11 -3.28
C THR A 191 35.85 -22.10 -4.30
N ALA A 192 34.89 -21.25 -3.93
CA ALA A 192 34.42 -20.18 -4.79
C ALA A 192 35.49 -19.09 -4.97
N GLU A 193 35.39 -18.34 -6.06
CA GLU A 193 36.15 -17.10 -6.28
C GLU A 193 35.86 -16.09 -5.16
N CYS A 194 36.77 -15.14 -4.94
CA CYS A 194 36.60 -14.10 -3.94
C CYS A 194 35.29 -13.36 -4.19
N HIS A 195 34.35 -13.48 -3.26
CA HIS A 195 33.00 -12.95 -3.37
C HIS A 195 32.71 -12.01 -2.22
N GLU A 196 31.76 -11.11 -2.42
CA GLU A 196 31.17 -10.33 -1.33
C GLU A 196 30.25 -11.20 -0.45
N GLY A 197 30.22 -10.93 0.87
CA GLY A 197 29.31 -11.60 1.81
C GLY A 197 29.79 -12.95 2.39
N PRO A 198 28.90 -13.69 3.09
CA PRO A 198 29.25 -14.96 3.74
C PRO A 198 29.52 -16.07 2.72
N CYS A 199 30.42 -17.00 3.04
CA CYS A 199 30.76 -18.09 2.13
C CYS A 199 29.57 -19.01 1.87
N PRO A 200 29.45 -19.56 0.64
CA PRO A 200 28.38 -20.49 0.30
C PRO A 200 28.43 -21.75 1.16
N ASN A 201 27.27 -22.36 1.40
CA ASN A 201 27.17 -23.60 2.17
C ASN A 201 28.01 -24.73 1.55
N CYS A 202 28.49 -25.64 2.40
CA CYS A 202 29.28 -26.78 1.97
C CYS A 202 28.48 -27.67 1.00
N ARG A 203 29.08 -28.01 -0.14
CA ARG A 203 28.47 -28.89 -1.16
C ARG A 203 28.87 -30.35 -1.03
N VAL A 204 29.73 -30.69 -0.08
CA VAL A 204 30.19 -32.07 0.16
C VAL A 204 29.04 -32.87 0.78
N LEU A 205 28.76 -34.05 0.20
CA LEU A 205 27.74 -34.97 0.69
C LEU A 205 28.36 -35.91 1.73
N GLN A 206 27.72 -36.03 2.89
CA GLN A 206 28.05 -37.01 3.93
C GLN A 206 26.91 -38.03 4.04
N GLU A 207 27.25 -39.29 4.31
CA GLU A 207 26.27 -40.33 4.55
C GLU A 207 25.85 -40.31 6.02
N VAL A 208 24.56 -40.10 6.26
CA VAL A 208 23.97 -40.04 7.60
C VAL A 208 22.94 -41.15 7.74
N THR A 209 22.99 -41.89 8.84
CA THR A 209 22.05 -42.97 9.15
C THR A 209 20.85 -42.47 9.94
N CYS A 210 19.67 -43.08 9.74
CA CYS A 210 18.48 -42.77 10.54
C CYS A 210 18.68 -43.11 12.02
N HIS A 211 17.87 -42.51 12.92
CA HIS A 211 17.83 -42.93 14.34
C HIS A 211 17.51 -44.43 14.53
N CYS A 212 16.82 -45.01 13.54
CA CYS A 212 16.50 -46.43 13.48
C CYS A 212 17.66 -47.35 13.05
N GLY A 213 18.73 -46.83 12.45
CA GLY A 213 19.82 -47.59 11.82
C GLY A 213 19.47 -48.29 10.49
N ALA A 214 18.20 -48.31 10.07
CA ALA A 214 17.73 -49.08 8.91
C ALA A 214 17.97 -48.43 7.54
N HIS A 215 18.18 -47.11 7.49
CA HIS A 215 18.35 -46.37 6.23
C HIS A 215 19.42 -45.30 6.38
N SER A 216 20.26 -45.15 5.36
CA SER A 216 21.20 -44.05 5.22
C SER A 216 20.76 -43.12 4.08
N LYS A 217 21.04 -41.82 4.23
CA LYS A 217 20.83 -40.81 3.19
C LYS A 217 22.07 -39.96 3.07
N LYS A 218 22.45 -39.64 1.83
CA LYS A 218 23.48 -38.64 1.53
C LYS A 218 22.87 -37.25 1.75
N VAL A 219 23.34 -36.54 2.77
CA VAL A 219 22.92 -35.17 3.11
C VAL A 219 24.10 -34.23 2.97
N ARG A 220 23.87 -32.91 2.81
CA ARG A 220 25.00 -31.98 2.73
C ARG A 220 25.66 -31.85 4.10
N CYS A 221 26.97 -31.68 4.09
CA CYS A 221 27.76 -31.43 5.29
C CYS A 221 27.17 -30.23 6.07
N GLY A 222 26.69 -30.49 7.29
CA GLY A 222 26.04 -29.51 8.16
C GLY A 222 24.51 -29.60 8.26
N GLU A 223 23.82 -30.38 7.40
CA GLU A 223 22.34 -30.50 7.41
C GLU A 223 21.79 -31.49 8.46
N GLY A 224 22.63 -32.24 9.18
CA GLY A 224 22.20 -33.04 10.34
C GLY A 224 23.04 -34.29 10.57
N LYS A 225 23.36 -34.60 11.83
CA LYS A 225 24.14 -35.81 12.22
C LYS A 225 23.28 -37.09 12.28
N SER A 226 21.97 -36.95 12.32
CA SER A 226 20.98 -38.05 12.36
C SER A 226 19.63 -37.52 11.90
N TYR A 227 18.80 -38.36 11.28
CA TYR A 227 17.47 -37.96 10.80
C TYR A 227 16.40 -39.04 11.04
N SER A 228 15.14 -38.64 11.11
CA SER A 228 13.99 -39.56 11.13
C SER A 228 13.56 -39.90 9.71
N CYS A 229 13.62 -41.17 9.32
CA CYS A 229 13.31 -41.59 7.96
C CYS A 229 11.80 -41.65 7.64
N GLY A 230 10.93 -41.31 8.58
CA GLY A 230 9.47 -41.32 8.42
C GLY A 230 8.85 -42.72 8.26
N LYS A 231 9.66 -43.80 8.28
CA LYS A 231 9.16 -45.18 8.27
C LYS A 231 8.91 -45.67 9.70
N VAL A 232 8.04 -46.67 9.81
CA VAL A 232 7.75 -47.37 11.06
C VAL A 232 9.03 -48.01 11.63
N CYS A 233 9.33 -47.70 12.89
CA CYS A 233 10.44 -48.27 13.64
C CYS A 233 10.15 -49.74 13.96
N ARG A 234 10.97 -50.65 13.41
CA ARG A 234 10.88 -52.11 13.65
C ARG A 234 11.82 -52.61 14.75
N LYS A 235 12.45 -51.71 15.51
CA LYS A 235 13.23 -52.10 16.68
C LYS A 235 12.30 -52.81 17.67
N LYS A 236 12.78 -53.92 18.22
CA LYS A 236 12.08 -54.66 19.27
C LYS A 236 12.00 -53.78 20.52
N ARG A 237 10.82 -53.71 21.13
CA ARG A 237 10.63 -53.11 22.46
C ARG A 237 11.39 -53.95 23.50
N ASP A 238 11.50 -53.44 24.72
CA ASP A 238 12.21 -54.08 25.83
C ASP A 238 11.73 -55.50 26.19
N CYS A 239 10.55 -55.91 25.74
CA CYS A 239 10.08 -57.30 25.88
C CYS A 239 10.64 -58.29 24.84
N GLY A 240 11.38 -57.84 23.83
CA GLY A 240 11.97 -58.68 22.79
C GLY A 240 11.00 -59.26 21.74
N ASN A 241 9.69 -59.10 21.94
CA ASN A 241 8.65 -59.72 21.09
C ASN A 241 7.86 -58.69 20.26
N HIS A 242 7.56 -57.51 20.79
CA HIS A 242 6.77 -56.50 20.09
C HIS A 242 7.66 -55.50 19.35
N GLU A 243 7.32 -55.18 18.11
CA GLU A 243 7.96 -54.10 17.35
C GLU A 243 7.49 -52.73 17.89
N CYS A 244 8.33 -51.69 17.76
CA CYS A 244 7.99 -50.35 18.22
C CYS A 244 6.72 -49.82 17.55
N GLY A 245 6.57 -49.97 16.23
CA GLY A 245 5.34 -49.61 15.50
C GLY A 245 5.10 -48.10 15.35
N VAL A 246 5.86 -47.27 16.05
CA VAL A 246 5.85 -45.80 15.92
C VAL A 246 6.79 -45.39 14.80
N LEU A 247 6.55 -44.25 14.16
CA LEU A 247 7.47 -43.66 13.18
C LEU A 247 8.88 -43.51 13.76
N CYS A 248 9.90 -43.54 12.89
CA CYS A 248 11.30 -43.36 13.27
C CYS A 248 11.45 -42.13 14.17
N HIS A 249 11.88 -42.36 15.41
CA HIS A 249 11.95 -41.37 16.46
C HIS A 249 13.37 -41.33 17.03
N GLU A 250 13.69 -40.22 17.68
CA GLU A 250 14.93 -40.09 18.44
C GLU A 250 14.82 -40.84 19.79
N GLY A 251 15.94 -41.38 20.29
CA GLY A 251 15.99 -42.10 21.57
C GLY A 251 15.57 -43.57 21.54
N ALA A 252 15.44 -44.18 22.72
CA ALA A 252 15.07 -45.58 22.90
C ALA A 252 13.57 -45.82 22.62
N CYS A 253 13.22 -47.01 22.12
CA CYS A 253 11.83 -47.35 21.83
C CYS A 253 10.99 -47.44 23.11
N GLN A 254 9.72 -47.05 23.01
CA GLN A 254 8.79 -47.12 24.13
C GLN A 254 8.70 -48.54 24.70
N PRO A 255 8.65 -48.69 26.03
CA PRO A 255 8.50 -49.98 26.67
C PRO A 255 7.24 -50.72 26.21
N CYS A 256 7.29 -52.04 26.23
CA CYS A 256 6.12 -52.88 26.06
C CYS A 256 5.21 -52.74 27.28
N LEU A 257 4.03 -52.18 27.06
CA LEU A 257 3.01 -51.99 28.10
C LEU A 257 2.27 -53.30 28.43
N ARG A 258 2.23 -54.27 27.49
CA ARG A 258 1.54 -55.55 27.65
C ARG A 258 2.25 -56.57 28.56
N THR A 259 3.44 -56.27 29.08
CA THR A 259 4.19 -57.20 29.95
C THR A 259 3.43 -57.43 31.26
N PRO A 260 3.47 -58.65 31.85
CA PRO A 260 2.76 -58.95 33.10
C PRO A 260 3.10 -58.00 34.26
N ALA A 261 4.35 -57.54 34.33
CA ALA A 261 4.80 -56.57 35.32
C ALA A 261 4.14 -55.18 35.20
N ARG A 262 3.70 -54.80 33.99
CA ARG A 262 3.15 -53.47 33.69
C ARG A 262 1.65 -53.48 33.45
N GLN A 263 1.11 -54.50 32.78
CA GLN A 263 -0.33 -54.70 32.57
C GLN A 263 -0.94 -55.46 33.75
N LYS A 264 -1.16 -54.75 34.87
CA LYS A 264 -1.76 -55.32 36.09
C LYS A 264 -3.30 -55.29 36.09
N PHE A 265 -3.90 -54.56 35.16
CA PHE A 265 -5.35 -54.32 35.07
C PHE A 265 -5.92 -54.84 33.74
N CYS A 266 -7.24 -54.98 33.66
CA CYS A 266 -7.97 -55.23 32.41
C CYS A 266 -7.52 -54.24 31.31
N PRO A 267 -7.78 -54.52 30.02
CA PRO A 267 -7.56 -53.54 28.95
C PRO A 267 -8.19 -52.16 29.26
N CYS A 268 -9.31 -52.18 29.98
CA CYS A 268 -10.05 -51.01 30.47
C CYS A 268 -9.47 -50.28 31.70
N GLY A 269 -8.43 -50.81 32.36
CA GLY A 269 -7.87 -50.28 33.61
C GLY A 269 -8.71 -50.46 34.89
N LYS A 270 -10.02 -50.75 34.81
CA LYS A 270 -10.95 -50.79 35.96
C LYS A 270 -10.75 -51.93 36.96
N THR A 271 -10.38 -53.12 36.49
CA THR A 271 -10.30 -54.31 37.34
C THR A 271 -8.90 -54.89 37.30
N ARG A 272 -8.31 -55.16 38.46
CA ARG A 272 -7.02 -55.81 38.57
C ARG A 272 -7.12 -57.27 38.11
N LEU A 273 -6.20 -57.70 37.26
CA LEU A 273 -6.18 -59.07 36.76
C LEU A 273 -5.84 -60.04 37.90
N LYS A 274 -6.62 -61.12 38.02
CA LYS A 274 -6.37 -62.22 38.97
C LYS A 274 -5.59 -63.38 38.36
N VAL A 275 -5.43 -63.38 37.04
CA VAL A 275 -4.72 -64.42 36.28
C VAL A 275 -3.26 -63.99 36.11
N GLU A 276 -2.33 -64.88 36.47
CA GLU A 276 -0.90 -64.66 36.28
C GLU A 276 -0.52 -64.93 34.81
N ARG A 277 -0.30 -63.85 34.05
CA ARG A 277 0.26 -63.93 32.69
C ARG A 277 1.76 -64.14 32.79
N THR A 278 2.32 -64.97 31.91
CA THR A 278 3.77 -65.26 31.85
C THR A 278 4.46 -64.45 30.76
N SER A 279 3.72 -64.09 29.71
CA SER A 279 4.24 -63.37 28.55
C SER A 279 3.35 -62.20 28.17
N CYS A 280 3.92 -61.23 27.44
CA CYS A 280 3.17 -60.13 26.84
C CYS A 280 2.27 -60.58 25.68
N LEU A 281 2.42 -61.82 25.19
CA LEU A 281 1.61 -62.43 24.14
C LEU A 281 0.35 -63.13 24.67
N ASP A 282 0.29 -63.40 25.98
CA ASP A 282 -0.87 -64.06 26.59
C ASP A 282 -2.10 -63.13 26.49
N PRO A 283 -3.30 -63.67 26.18
CA PRO A 283 -4.51 -62.86 26.08
C PRO A 283 -4.78 -62.13 27.41
N VAL A 284 -5.19 -60.86 27.33
CA VAL A 284 -5.51 -60.06 28.52
C VAL A 284 -6.97 -60.32 28.89
N PRO A 285 -7.28 -60.85 30.10
CA PRO A 285 -8.66 -61.08 30.51
C PRO A 285 -9.46 -59.77 30.55
N THR A 286 -10.68 -59.81 30.02
CA THR A 286 -11.63 -58.71 30.10
C THR A 286 -12.41 -58.78 31.41
N CYS A 287 -12.82 -57.63 31.97
CA CYS A 287 -13.51 -57.60 33.26
C CYS A 287 -15.04 -57.75 33.16
N GLY A 288 -15.59 -57.81 31.95
CA GLY A 288 -17.03 -57.87 31.69
C GLY A 288 -17.79 -56.55 31.93
N LEU A 289 -17.17 -55.54 32.53
CA LEU A 289 -17.76 -54.20 32.68
C LEU A 289 -17.70 -53.39 31.38
N VAL A 290 -18.52 -52.35 31.26
CA VAL A 290 -18.43 -51.37 30.16
C VAL A 290 -17.04 -50.69 30.20
N CYS A 291 -16.40 -50.56 29.04
CA CYS A 291 -15.00 -50.16 28.91
C CYS A 291 -14.77 -48.73 29.42
N GLU A 292 -15.58 -47.76 29.00
CA GLU A 292 -15.53 -46.33 29.39
C GLU A 292 -14.13 -45.67 29.26
N ILE A 293 -13.25 -46.20 28.40
CA ILE A 293 -12.01 -45.49 28.05
C ILE A 293 -12.41 -44.24 27.25
N PRO A 294 -11.86 -43.05 27.55
CA PRO A 294 -12.06 -41.85 26.74
C PRO A 294 -11.53 -42.07 25.32
N LEU A 295 -12.41 -41.95 24.32
CA LEU A 295 -12.07 -41.95 22.90
C LEU A 295 -11.40 -40.62 22.52
N ALA A 296 -10.76 -40.56 21.35
CA ALA A 296 -10.11 -39.34 20.84
C ALA A 296 -11.07 -38.13 20.75
N CYS A 297 -12.37 -38.37 20.54
CA CYS A 297 -13.41 -37.34 20.52
C CYS A 297 -13.91 -36.90 21.92
N GLY A 298 -13.33 -37.43 23.01
CA GLY A 298 -13.71 -37.11 24.40
C GLY A 298 -14.89 -37.91 24.97
N HIS A 299 -15.63 -38.65 24.14
CA HIS A 299 -16.72 -39.53 24.59
C HIS A 299 -16.19 -40.86 25.14
N LEU A 300 -17.00 -41.55 25.94
CA LEU A 300 -16.63 -42.82 26.58
C LEU A 300 -16.93 -44.02 25.67
N CYS A 301 -16.05 -45.02 25.69
CA CYS A 301 -16.30 -46.27 24.98
C CYS A 301 -17.51 -47.02 25.56
N TRP A 302 -18.46 -47.39 24.68
CA TRP A 302 -19.73 -48.02 25.01
C TRP A 302 -19.71 -49.56 24.99
N LEU A 303 -18.61 -50.16 24.52
CA LEU A 303 -18.47 -51.62 24.47
C LEU A 303 -18.18 -52.20 25.86
N THR A 304 -18.51 -53.47 26.04
CA THR A 304 -17.95 -54.27 27.13
C THR A 304 -16.43 -54.33 26.99
N CYS A 305 -15.71 -54.48 28.10
CA CYS A 305 -14.25 -54.53 28.11
C CYS A 305 -13.74 -55.51 27.05
N HIS A 306 -12.89 -55.01 26.15
CA HIS A 306 -12.37 -55.71 24.99
C HIS A 306 -10.85 -55.48 24.89
N ASP A 307 -10.12 -56.36 24.19
CA ASP A 307 -8.66 -56.23 24.01
C ASP A 307 -8.27 -55.56 22.68
N GLU A 308 -9.24 -55.33 21.79
CA GLU A 308 -9.03 -54.67 20.50
C GLU A 308 -8.72 -53.19 20.71
N THR A 309 -7.59 -52.71 20.17
CA THR A 309 -7.22 -51.29 20.21
C THR A 309 -6.86 -50.84 18.79
N PRO A 310 -7.35 -49.68 18.33
CA PRO A 310 -8.21 -48.71 19.02
C PRO A 310 -9.64 -49.22 19.31
N CYS A 311 -10.30 -48.63 20.31
CA CYS A 311 -11.70 -48.92 20.61
C CYS A 311 -12.61 -48.60 19.41
N ALA A 312 -13.77 -49.26 19.35
CA ALA A 312 -14.76 -49.00 18.30
C ALA A 312 -15.18 -47.52 18.24
N PRO A 313 -15.59 -47.03 17.06
CA PRO A 313 -16.01 -45.65 16.88
C PRO A 313 -17.11 -45.20 17.86
N CYS A 314 -17.11 -43.91 18.14
CA CYS A 314 -18.08 -43.28 19.04
C CYS A 314 -19.50 -43.44 18.51
N ARG A 315 -20.44 -43.86 19.38
CA ARG A 315 -21.86 -44.03 19.05
C ARG A 315 -22.70 -42.76 19.26
N GLU A 316 -22.14 -41.76 19.92
CA GLU A 316 -22.87 -40.53 20.26
C GLU A 316 -23.18 -39.67 19.04
N MET A 317 -24.31 -38.98 19.09
CA MET A 317 -24.73 -38.00 18.09
C MET A 317 -24.40 -36.60 18.59
N ILE A 318 -23.70 -35.81 17.79
CA ILE A 318 -23.36 -34.42 18.13
C ILE A 318 -24.25 -33.45 17.37
N GLU A 319 -24.52 -32.29 17.99
CA GLU A 319 -25.25 -31.18 17.39
C GLU A 319 -24.34 -29.97 17.28
N GLU A 320 -24.13 -29.49 16.06
CA GLU A 320 -23.29 -28.33 15.80
C GLU A 320 -23.99 -27.35 14.85
N LYS A 321 -23.64 -26.06 14.97
CA LYS A 321 -24.12 -25.06 14.02
C LYS A 321 -23.41 -25.27 12.69
N CYS A 322 -24.18 -25.37 11.60
CA CYS A 322 -23.64 -25.41 10.25
C CYS A 322 -22.67 -24.23 10.04
N PRO A 323 -21.54 -24.40 9.35
CA PRO A 323 -20.60 -23.31 9.05
C PRO A 323 -21.23 -22.08 8.40
N CYS A 324 -22.33 -22.23 7.65
CA CYS A 324 -23.05 -21.09 7.06
C CYS A 324 -23.99 -20.35 8.03
N GLY A 325 -24.15 -20.84 9.27
CA GLY A 325 -24.96 -20.25 10.35
C GLY A 325 -26.47 -20.50 10.26
N ASN A 326 -26.98 -21.15 9.21
CA ASN A 326 -28.42 -21.18 8.91
C ASN A 326 -29.20 -22.35 9.55
N LYS A 327 -28.54 -23.43 9.97
CA LYS A 327 -29.20 -24.63 10.52
C LYS A 327 -28.27 -25.31 11.53
N GLN A 328 -28.84 -25.97 12.55
CA GLN A 328 -28.11 -26.92 13.37
C GLN A 328 -28.06 -28.29 12.65
N LEU A 329 -26.86 -28.86 12.55
CA LEU A 329 -26.61 -30.17 11.97
C LEU A 329 -26.49 -31.17 13.12
N ARG A 330 -27.19 -32.30 13.01
CA ARG A 330 -27.09 -33.41 13.94
C ARG A 330 -26.54 -34.61 13.20
N TYR A 331 -25.37 -35.09 13.60
CA TYR A 331 -24.65 -36.16 12.89
C TYR A 331 -23.79 -37.00 13.87
N PRO A 332 -23.37 -38.22 13.48
CA PRO A 332 -22.60 -39.09 14.36
C PRO A 332 -21.22 -38.51 14.70
N CYS A 333 -20.81 -38.63 15.96
CA CYS A 333 -19.55 -38.09 16.47
C CYS A 333 -18.33 -38.64 15.73
N PHE A 334 -18.37 -39.89 15.26
CA PHE A 334 -17.25 -40.48 14.53
C PHE A 334 -16.90 -39.74 13.22
N CYS A 335 -17.84 -38.96 12.65
CA CYS A 335 -17.60 -38.20 11.42
C CYS A 335 -16.61 -37.04 11.61
N THR A 336 -16.28 -36.67 12.86
CA THR A 336 -15.38 -35.53 13.13
C THR A 336 -13.89 -35.90 13.11
N TYR A 337 -13.56 -37.18 13.21
CA TYR A 337 -12.17 -37.66 13.29
C TYR A 337 -11.86 -38.86 12.39
N LEU A 338 -12.86 -39.58 11.88
CA LEU A 338 -12.65 -40.64 10.88
C LEU A 338 -12.69 -40.06 9.48
N ASP A 339 -11.90 -40.66 8.58
CA ASP A 339 -11.95 -40.33 7.15
C ASP A 339 -13.31 -40.68 6.54
N PRO A 340 -13.84 -39.88 5.59
CA PRO A 340 -15.15 -40.11 4.97
C PRO A 340 -15.35 -41.49 4.35
N SER A 341 -14.28 -42.15 3.91
CA SER A 341 -14.32 -43.53 3.40
C SER A 341 -14.69 -44.58 4.45
N GLU A 342 -14.50 -44.29 5.74
CA GLU A 342 -14.72 -45.22 6.83
C GLU A 342 -16.09 -45.02 7.51
N TRP A 343 -16.84 -43.96 7.15
CA TRP A 343 -18.09 -43.60 7.80
C TRP A 343 -19.18 -44.66 7.65
N GLU A 344 -19.30 -45.30 6.49
CA GLU A 344 -20.29 -46.36 6.27
C GLU A 344 -20.00 -47.61 7.12
N ALA A 345 -18.72 -47.97 7.26
CA ALA A 345 -18.31 -49.09 8.10
C ALA A 345 -18.54 -48.77 9.60
N ALA A 346 -18.17 -47.56 10.04
CA ALA A 346 -18.41 -47.09 11.39
C ALA A 346 -19.92 -47.00 11.73
N ALA A 347 -20.75 -46.58 10.78
CA ALA A 347 -22.21 -46.52 10.95
C ALA A 347 -22.83 -47.91 11.17
N LYS A 348 -22.36 -48.93 10.45
CA LYS A 348 -22.80 -50.33 10.66
C LYS A 348 -22.45 -50.84 12.06
N VAL A 349 -21.25 -50.52 12.56
CA VAL A 349 -20.77 -50.95 13.89
C VAL A 349 -21.51 -50.22 15.02
N THR A 350 -21.78 -48.93 14.84
CA THR A 350 -22.43 -48.07 15.86
C THR A 350 -23.96 -48.09 15.81
N GLY A 351 -24.53 -48.60 14.71
CA GLY A 351 -25.96 -48.55 14.44
C GLY A 351 -26.47 -47.14 14.10
N ALA A 352 -25.61 -46.26 13.60
CA ALA A 352 -26.01 -44.91 13.21
C ALA A 352 -26.88 -44.92 11.94
N PRO A 353 -27.98 -44.14 11.90
CA PRO A 353 -28.85 -44.11 10.72
C PRO A 353 -28.12 -43.48 9.54
N PRO A 354 -28.16 -44.08 8.33
CA PRO A 354 -27.36 -43.64 7.18
C PRO A 354 -27.68 -42.22 6.71
N GLU A 355 -28.93 -41.78 6.90
CA GLU A 355 -29.39 -40.42 6.61
C GLU A 355 -28.82 -39.33 7.54
N SER A 356 -28.24 -39.72 8.67
CA SER A 356 -27.58 -38.79 9.60
C SER A 356 -26.10 -38.53 9.27
N ILE A 357 -25.54 -39.29 8.32
CA ILE A 357 -24.14 -39.13 7.89
C ILE A 357 -24.07 -37.96 6.91
N PRO A 358 -23.21 -36.95 7.15
CA PRO A 358 -23.06 -35.83 6.23
C PRO A 358 -22.43 -36.29 4.91
N SER A 359 -22.68 -35.59 3.82
CA SER A 359 -22.14 -35.96 2.50
C SER A 359 -20.66 -35.59 2.31
N SER A 360 -20.11 -34.74 3.18
CA SER A 360 -18.71 -34.31 3.14
C SER A 360 -18.28 -33.75 4.50
N TRP A 361 -16.96 -33.71 4.73
CA TRP A 361 -16.35 -33.02 5.86
C TRP A 361 -15.68 -31.72 5.38
N PRO A 362 -15.88 -30.57 6.05
CA PRO A 362 -16.76 -30.34 7.21
C PRO A 362 -18.24 -30.47 6.85
N ALA A 363 -19.09 -30.85 7.82
CA ALA A 363 -20.51 -31.07 7.59
C ALA A 363 -21.21 -29.80 7.07
N LYS A 364 -21.83 -29.88 5.89
CA LYS A 364 -22.54 -28.77 5.22
C LYS A 364 -24.05 -29.01 5.19
N CYS A 365 -24.85 -27.95 5.15
CA CYS A 365 -26.29 -28.06 4.93
C CYS A 365 -26.64 -28.06 3.42
N ASN A 366 -27.83 -28.52 3.04
CA ASN A 366 -28.26 -28.51 1.64
C ASN A 366 -29.00 -27.23 1.22
N ARG A 367 -28.79 -26.12 1.92
CA ARG A 367 -29.51 -24.86 1.66
C ARG A 367 -28.70 -23.95 0.72
N PRO A 368 -29.26 -23.49 -0.41
CA PRO A 368 -28.59 -22.50 -1.25
C PRO A 368 -28.47 -21.17 -0.51
N CYS A 369 -27.29 -20.57 -0.55
CA CYS A 369 -27.08 -19.21 -0.09
C CYS A 369 -27.89 -18.25 -0.97
N ARG A 370 -28.39 -17.16 -0.41
CA ARG A 370 -29.11 -16.10 -1.14
C ARG A 370 -28.60 -14.70 -0.78
N LYS A 371 -27.43 -14.62 -0.14
CA LYS A 371 -26.78 -13.36 0.21
C LYS A 371 -26.36 -12.63 -1.07
N ASN A 372 -26.38 -11.31 -1.02
CA ASN A 372 -25.92 -10.49 -2.14
C ASN A 372 -24.41 -10.66 -2.29
N LEU A 373 -23.95 -10.78 -3.54
CA LEU A 373 -22.54 -10.68 -3.87
C LEU A 373 -22.06 -9.23 -3.71
N SER A 374 -20.74 -9.01 -3.67
CA SER A 374 -20.10 -7.70 -3.44
C SER A 374 -20.57 -6.58 -4.38
N CYS A 375 -21.10 -6.93 -5.56
CA CYS A 375 -21.71 -5.99 -6.51
C CYS A 375 -23.13 -5.50 -6.14
N ASN A 376 -23.76 -6.07 -5.11
CA ASN A 376 -25.15 -5.84 -4.67
C ASN A 376 -26.27 -6.09 -5.70
N LYS A 377 -25.93 -6.53 -6.92
CA LYS A 377 -26.88 -6.85 -7.98
C LYS A 377 -27.10 -8.34 -8.15
N HIS A 378 -26.06 -9.14 -7.94
CA HIS A 378 -26.10 -10.59 -8.07
C HIS A 378 -26.24 -11.24 -6.69
N LYS A 379 -26.88 -12.41 -6.64
CA LYS A 379 -27.04 -13.21 -5.42
C LYS A 379 -26.16 -14.46 -5.52
N CYS A 380 -25.61 -14.88 -4.38
CA CYS A 380 -24.95 -16.17 -4.28
C CYS A 380 -25.96 -17.28 -4.61
N GLY A 381 -25.50 -18.32 -5.31
CA GLY A 381 -26.30 -19.52 -5.63
C GLY A 381 -25.70 -20.81 -5.06
N GLU A 382 -24.58 -20.73 -4.34
CA GLU A 382 -23.87 -21.90 -3.84
C GLU A 382 -24.59 -22.56 -2.66
N VAL A 383 -24.61 -23.90 -2.65
CA VAL A 383 -25.18 -24.71 -1.57
C VAL A 383 -24.25 -24.65 -0.36
N CYS A 384 -24.75 -24.13 0.77
CA CYS A 384 -23.98 -23.90 2.01
C CYS A 384 -22.69 -23.09 1.79
N CYS A 385 -22.82 -21.92 1.16
CA CYS A 385 -21.75 -20.93 1.06
C CYS A 385 -21.20 -20.54 2.45
N THR A 386 -19.89 -20.68 2.63
CA THR A 386 -19.15 -20.25 3.83
C THR A 386 -18.37 -18.96 3.62
N ASP A 387 -18.35 -18.43 2.39
CA ASP A 387 -17.63 -17.21 2.08
C ASP A 387 -18.24 -16.03 2.84
N THR A 388 -17.41 -15.26 3.53
CA THR A 388 -17.86 -14.05 4.22
C THR A 388 -18.05 -12.90 3.23
N GLU A 389 -17.12 -12.76 2.29
CA GLU A 389 -17.02 -11.60 1.38
C GLU A 389 -17.95 -11.68 0.16
N HIS A 390 -18.41 -12.89 -0.23
CA HIS A 390 -19.34 -13.09 -1.34
C HIS A 390 -18.93 -12.32 -2.61
N ASN A 391 -17.71 -12.53 -3.10
CA ASN A 391 -17.15 -11.74 -4.20
C ASN A 391 -17.85 -12.02 -5.54
N CYS A 392 -18.20 -10.96 -6.29
CA CYS A 392 -18.80 -11.08 -7.62
C CYS A 392 -17.74 -11.11 -8.72
N TYR A 393 -17.55 -12.27 -9.35
CA TYR A 393 -16.56 -12.45 -10.43
C TYR A 393 -17.11 -12.18 -11.84
N GLN A 394 -18.29 -11.57 -11.96
CA GLN A 394 -18.85 -11.20 -13.27
C GLN A 394 -18.14 -9.97 -13.83
N ILE A 395 -17.97 -9.86 -15.14
CA ILE A 395 -17.34 -8.68 -15.77
C ILE A 395 -18.40 -7.59 -16.00
N CYS A 396 -18.07 -6.35 -15.65
CA CYS A 396 -18.92 -5.18 -15.86
C CYS A 396 -18.91 -4.75 -17.34
N SER A 397 -20.03 -4.95 -18.03
CA SER A 397 -20.23 -4.58 -19.44
C SER A 397 -20.85 -3.19 -19.65
N LYS A 398 -20.94 -2.37 -18.60
CA LYS A 398 -21.47 -1.00 -18.71
C LYS A 398 -20.51 -0.08 -19.46
N LYS A 399 -21.07 0.81 -20.29
CA LYS A 399 -20.31 1.91 -20.92
C LYS A 399 -19.83 2.91 -19.87
N LEU A 400 -18.58 3.35 -19.98
CA LEU A 400 -17.97 4.37 -19.15
C LEU A 400 -18.54 5.75 -19.48
N SER A 401 -18.25 6.74 -18.62
CA SER A 401 -18.70 8.13 -18.79
C SER A 401 -18.28 8.79 -20.11
N CYS A 402 -17.23 8.27 -20.77
CA CYS A 402 -16.80 8.72 -22.10
C CYS A 402 -17.74 8.29 -23.24
N GLY A 403 -18.71 7.40 -23.02
CA GLY A 403 -19.69 6.96 -24.02
C GLY A 403 -19.22 5.92 -25.05
N GLU A 404 -17.90 5.82 -25.28
CA GLU A 404 -17.32 4.90 -26.25
C GLU A 404 -16.74 3.62 -25.62
N HIS A 405 -16.04 3.72 -24.49
CA HIS A 405 -15.37 2.59 -23.84
C HIS A 405 -16.27 1.83 -22.86
N VAL A 406 -16.06 0.51 -22.75
CA VAL A 406 -16.70 -0.38 -21.76
C VAL A 406 -15.84 -0.52 -20.50
N CYS A 407 -16.46 -0.76 -19.33
CA CYS A 407 -15.75 -0.83 -18.06
C CYS A 407 -14.74 -1.99 -18.01
N GLY A 408 -15.14 -3.22 -18.35
CA GLY A 408 -14.26 -4.39 -18.42
C GLY A 408 -13.70 -4.88 -17.07
N GLN A 409 -13.94 -4.16 -15.97
CA GLN A 409 -13.55 -4.56 -14.62
C GLN A 409 -14.51 -5.59 -14.03
N LEU A 410 -14.09 -6.27 -12.95
CA LEU A 410 -15.00 -7.09 -12.14
C LEU A 410 -16.20 -6.25 -11.67
N CYS A 411 -17.34 -6.92 -11.49
CA CYS A 411 -18.59 -6.28 -11.12
C CYS A 411 -18.43 -5.62 -9.75
N HIS A 412 -18.51 -4.30 -9.75
CA HIS A 412 -18.28 -3.47 -8.58
C HIS A 412 -19.58 -2.80 -8.15
N ALA A 413 -19.66 -2.43 -6.88
CA ALA A 413 -20.72 -1.56 -6.39
C ALA A 413 -20.46 -0.10 -6.84
N GLY A 414 -21.51 0.64 -7.16
CA GLY A 414 -21.41 2.06 -7.51
C GLY A 414 -21.17 2.37 -9.01
N PRO A 415 -20.90 3.64 -9.35
CA PRO A 415 -20.66 4.07 -10.73
C PRO A 415 -19.34 3.50 -11.26
N CYS A 416 -19.26 3.28 -12.58
CA CYS A 416 -18.03 2.81 -13.21
C CYS A 416 -16.91 3.87 -13.08
N PRO A 417 -15.64 3.44 -12.94
CA PRO A 417 -14.51 4.35 -12.89
C PRO A 417 -14.43 5.19 -14.18
N ARG A 418 -13.76 6.34 -14.10
CA ARG A 418 -13.45 7.15 -15.29
C ARG A 418 -12.66 6.34 -16.31
N CYS A 419 -12.83 6.69 -17.59
CA CYS A 419 -12.01 6.10 -18.65
C CYS A 419 -10.52 6.36 -18.35
N GLN A 420 -9.70 5.31 -18.46
CA GLN A 420 -8.25 5.37 -18.27
C GLN A 420 -7.49 5.50 -19.61
N HIS A 421 -8.21 5.68 -20.71
CA HIS A 421 -7.59 5.93 -22.00
C HIS A 421 -7.15 7.41 -22.04
N ASP A 422 -5.88 7.65 -22.30
CA ASP A 422 -5.33 8.98 -22.53
C ASP A 422 -4.93 9.12 -24.00
N SER A 423 -5.26 10.25 -24.62
CA SER A 423 -4.77 10.60 -25.95
C SER A 423 -3.39 11.26 -25.84
N TYR A 424 -2.46 10.83 -26.69
CA TYR A 424 -1.14 11.43 -26.81
C TYR A 424 -1.07 12.52 -27.89
N GLU A 425 -2.22 12.87 -28.47
CA GLU A 425 -2.34 13.97 -29.41
C GLU A 425 -2.83 15.23 -28.70
N ARG A 426 -2.38 16.39 -29.18
CA ARG A 426 -2.86 17.69 -28.69
C ARG A 426 -4.35 17.83 -28.96
N LEU A 427 -5.11 18.20 -27.92
CA LEU A 427 -6.54 18.49 -28.09
C LEU A 427 -6.73 19.97 -28.43
N TYR A 428 -7.06 20.24 -29.69
CA TYR A 428 -7.25 21.60 -30.21
C TYR A 428 -8.67 22.14 -29.98
N CYS A 429 -8.80 23.47 -29.86
CA CYS A 429 -10.07 24.16 -30.12
C CYS A 429 -10.50 23.92 -31.58
N ARG A 430 -11.77 24.16 -31.88
CA ARG A 430 -12.28 24.16 -33.28
C ARG A 430 -11.48 25.07 -34.21
N CYS A 431 -10.94 26.16 -33.68
CA CYS A 431 -10.14 27.16 -34.37
C CYS A 431 -8.64 26.84 -34.54
N HIS A 432 -8.17 25.74 -33.95
CA HIS A 432 -6.76 25.32 -33.87
C HIS A 432 -5.77 26.33 -33.25
N HIS A 433 -6.24 27.48 -32.73
CA HIS A 433 -5.39 28.50 -32.08
C HIS A 433 -5.08 28.23 -30.60
N SER A 434 -5.87 27.40 -29.93
CA SER A 434 -5.64 27.01 -28.54
C SER A 434 -5.69 25.49 -28.42
N TRP A 435 -4.86 24.93 -27.55
CA TRP A 435 -4.75 23.48 -27.37
C TRP A 435 -4.47 23.11 -25.92
N ILE A 436 -4.71 21.84 -25.59
CA ILE A 436 -4.28 21.19 -24.35
C ILE A 436 -3.16 20.21 -24.72
N GLU A 437 -2.05 20.26 -23.98
CA GLU A 437 -0.90 19.38 -24.20
C GLU A 437 -1.21 17.93 -23.74
N PRO A 438 -0.66 16.91 -24.43
CA PRO A 438 -0.72 15.53 -23.98
C PRO A 438 -0.04 15.30 -22.62
N PRO A 439 -0.47 14.30 -21.83
CA PRO A 439 -1.57 13.36 -22.11
C PRO A 439 -2.96 13.95 -21.82
N VAL A 440 -3.89 13.80 -22.75
CA VAL A 440 -5.27 14.31 -22.61
C VAL A 440 -6.22 13.17 -22.25
N PRO A 441 -6.83 13.16 -21.05
CA PRO A 441 -7.75 12.10 -20.66
C PRO A 441 -8.97 12.00 -21.58
N CYS A 442 -9.41 10.78 -21.88
CA CYS A 442 -10.61 10.53 -22.67
C CYS A 442 -11.84 11.19 -22.04
N GLY A 443 -12.60 11.95 -22.84
CA GLY A 443 -13.75 12.75 -22.40
C GLY A 443 -13.41 14.17 -21.97
N THR A 444 -12.15 14.60 -22.06
CA THR A 444 -11.78 16.01 -21.83
C THR A 444 -12.39 16.91 -22.91
N LYS A 445 -13.05 18.00 -22.50
CA LYS A 445 -13.61 18.98 -23.44
C LYS A 445 -12.51 19.88 -24.02
N PRO A 446 -12.59 20.32 -25.28
CA PRO A 446 -11.65 21.27 -25.87
C PRO A 446 -11.48 22.55 -25.01
N PRO A 447 -10.30 23.19 -25.05
CA PRO A 447 -10.02 24.38 -24.26
C PRO A 447 -10.90 25.56 -24.69
N ARG A 448 -11.19 26.47 -23.74
CA ARG A 448 -11.87 27.73 -24.06
C ARG A 448 -10.92 28.63 -24.86
N CYS A 449 -11.36 29.08 -26.02
CA CYS A 449 -10.55 29.91 -26.90
C CYS A 449 -11.22 31.28 -27.13
N ASN A 450 -10.44 32.35 -26.98
CA ASN A 450 -10.91 33.73 -27.12
C ASN A 450 -10.67 34.31 -28.53
N HIS A 451 -10.12 33.54 -29.46
CA HIS A 451 -9.96 33.96 -30.85
C HIS A 451 -11.33 34.10 -31.55
N PRO A 452 -11.44 35.00 -32.55
CA PRO A 452 -12.66 35.12 -33.34
C PRO A 452 -12.99 33.78 -34.00
N CYS A 453 -14.27 33.40 -33.95
CA CYS A 453 -14.73 32.16 -34.55
C CYS A 453 -14.36 32.08 -36.04
N SER A 454 -13.92 30.90 -36.52
CA SER A 454 -13.51 30.70 -37.91
C SER A 454 -14.65 30.26 -38.83
N ILE A 455 -15.86 30.08 -38.30
CA ILE A 455 -17.02 29.62 -39.07
C ILE A 455 -17.59 30.79 -39.90
N PRO A 456 -17.63 30.70 -41.23
CA PRO A 456 -18.21 31.73 -42.07
C PRO A 456 -19.73 31.77 -41.87
N ARG A 457 -20.27 32.96 -41.63
CA ARG A 457 -21.72 33.16 -41.49
C ARG A 457 -22.38 33.23 -42.86
N PRO A 458 -23.62 32.73 -43.01
CA PRO A 458 -24.35 32.81 -44.28
C PRO A 458 -24.64 34.26 -44.70
N CYS A 459 -24.74 35.20 -43.76
CA CYS A 459 -24.91 36.62 -44.05
C CYS A 459 -23.63 37.34 -44.50
N GLY A 460 -22.48 36.66 -44.61
CA GLY A 460 -21.21 37.24 -45.05
C GLY A 460 -20.52 38.17 -44.05
N HIS A 461 -21.15 38.48 -42.91
CA HIS A 461 -20.58 39.34 -41.87
C HIS A 461 -19.52 38.63 -41.01
N PRO A 462 -18.50 39.38 -40.54
CA PRO A 462 -17.45 38.82 -39.69
C PRO A 462 -18.03 38.32 -38.34
N PRO A 463 -17.52 37.19 -37.82
CA PRO A 463 -17.97 36.62 -36.57
C PRO A 463 -17.44 37.40 -35.35
N ASN A 464 -18.28 38.28 -34.79
CA ASN A 464 -17.99 39.06 -33.58
C ASN A 464 -18.24 38.27 -32.28
N HIS A 465 -17.67 37.07 -32.15
CA HIS A 465 -17.79 36.22 -30.96
C HIS A 465 -16.60 35.25 -30.86
N PRO A 466 -16.23 34.83 -29.64
CA PRO A 466 -15.13 33.89 -29.44
C PRO A 466 -15.44 32.51 -30.01
N CYS A 467 -14.39 31.71 -30.20
CA CYS A 467 -14.49 30.32 -30.64
C CYS A 467 -15.36 29.50 -29.68
N HIS A 468 -16.22 28.67 -30.25
CA HIS A 468 -17.15 27.79 -29.54
C HIS A 468 -17.07 26.37 -30.09
N ILE A 469 -17.69 25.40 -29.41
CA ILE A 469 -17.63 23.97 -29.79
C ILE A 469 -18.89 23.56 -30.56
N GLU A 470 -19.99 24.28 -30.36
CA GLU A 470 -21.27 24.07 -31.00
C GLU A 470 -21.17 24.18 -32.54
N PRO A 471 -22.00 23.47 -33.30
CA PRO A 471 -21.94 23.47 -34.77
C PRO A 471 -22.40 24.80 -35.40
N GLU A 472 -23.25 25.57 -34.71
CA GLU A 472 -23.86 26.80 -35.22
C GLU A 472 -23.39 28.02 -34.44
N CYS A 473 -23.09 29.12 -35.16
CA CYS A 473 -22.73 30.39 -34.52
C CYS A 473 -23.97 31.07 -33.90
N PRO A 474 -23.80 31.82 -32.79
CA PRO A 474 -24.83 32.71 -32.25
C PRO A 474 -25.37 33.69 -33.31
N PRO A 475 -26.59 34.23 -33.20
CA PRO A 475 -27.17 35.13 -34.21
C PRO A 475 -26.31 36.37 -34.53
N CYS A 476 -26.33 36.82 -35.79
CA CYS A 476 -25.55 37.98 -36.21
C CYS A 476 -26.10 39.29 -35.63
N VAL A 477 -25.26 40.03 -34.90
CA VAL A 477 -25.60 41.30 -34.24
C VAL A 477 -25.11 42.54 -35.00
N VAL A 478 -24.47 42.36 -36.16
CA VAL A 478 -24.03 43.48 -37.01
C VAL A 478 -25.25 44.33 -37.38
N LEU A 479 -25.16 45.63 -37.10
CA LEU A 479 -26.22 46.58 -37.35
C LEU A 479 -26.25 46.97 -38.82
N MET A 480 -27.42 46.90 -39.44
CA MET A 480 -27.64 47.28 -40.84
C MET A 480 -28.93 48.08 -41.01
N GLU A 481 -28.99 48.87 -42.07
CA GLU A 481 -30.21 49.54 -42.50
C GLU A 481 -31.19 48.48 -43.03
N LYS A 482 -32.40 48.49 -42.51
CA LYS A 482 -33.48 47.59 -42.94
C LYS A 482 -34.78 48.35 -43.08
N ASN A 483 -35.59 47.88 -44.00
CA ASN A 483 -36.92 48.41 -44.24
C ASN A 483 -37.96 47.60 -43.46
N CYS A 484 -39.04 48.27 -43.11
CA CYS A 484 -40.17 47.63 -42.49
C CYS A 484 -40.78 46.55 -43.39
N SER A 485 -40.99 45.35 -42.85
CA SER A 485 -41.53 44.21 -43.61
C SER A 485 -42.95 44.47 -44.17
N SER A 486 -43.72 45.37 -43.56
CA SER A 486 -45.09 45.66 -43.99
C SER A 486 -45.24 46.92 -44.83
N HIS A 487 -44.44 47.95 -44.59
CA HIS A 487 -44.57 49.24 -45.30
C HIS A 487 -43.40 49.58 -46.22
N ASN A 488 -42.36 48.75 -46.22
CA ASN A 488 -41.09 48.97 -46.93
C ASN A 488 -40.43 50.34 -46.66
N SER A 489 -40.79 51.00 -45.56
CA SER A 489 -40.17 52.26 -45.15
C SER A 489 -38.86 52.00 -44.39
N PRO A 490 -37.81 52.82 -44.54
CA PRO A 490 -36.56 52.66 -43.80
C PRO A 490 -36.80 52.78 -42.30
N MET A 491 -36.15 51.93 -41.50
CA MET A 491 -36.24 51.99 -40.04
C MET A 491 -35.43 53.18 -39.50
N PRO A 492 -35.92 53.85 -38.44
CA PRO A 492 -35.24 55.03 -37.87
C PRO A 492 -33.93 54.70 -37.15
N TYR A 493 -33.65 53.42 -36.85
CA TYR A 493 -32.43 52.95 -36.22
C TYR A 493 -31.89 51.72 -36.95
N HIS A 494 -30.57 51.53 -36.95
CA HIS A 494 -29.96 50.34 -37.53
C HIS A 494 -30.33 49.09 -36.72
N MET A 495 -30.67 48.01 -37.42
CA MET A 495 -31.20 46.80 -36.82
C MET A 495 -30.22 45.62 -36.98
N PRO A 496 -30.16 44.67 -36.02
CA PRO A 496 -29.31 43.50 -36.15
C PRO A 496 -29.61 42.69 -37.42
N CYS A 497 -28.55 42.24 -38.10
CA CYS A 497 -28.64 41.45 -39.32
C CYS A 497 -29.51 40.19 -39.16
N SER A 498 -29.43 39.51 -38.01
CA SER A 498 -30.25 38.33 -37.68
C SER A 498 -31.76 38.56 -37.61
N LYS A 499 -32.22 39.81 -37.47
CA LYS A 499 -33.65 40.11 -37.43
C LYS A 499 -34.19 40.28 -38.85
N GLU A 500 -34.77 39.22 -39.41
CA GLU A 500 -35.33 39.24 -40.77
C GLU A 500 -36.64 40.02 -40.88
N GLN A 501 -37.51 39.93 -39.87
CA GLN A 501 -38.82 40.57 -39.87
C GLN A 501 -38.85 41.74 -38.86
N ILE A 502 -39.09 42.95 -39.36
CA ILE A 502 -39.01 44.19 -38.58
C ILE A 502 -40.24 45.07 -38.84
N THR A 503 -40.81 45.62 -37.78
CA THR A 503 -42.03 46.42 -37.83
C THR A 503 -41.74 47.87 -37.44
N CYS A 504 -42.34 48.83 -38.16
CA CYS A 504 -42.10 50.27 -37.95
C CYS A 504 -42.99 50.90 -36.86
N GLY A 505 -43.87 50.12 -36.23
CA GLY A 505 -44.80 50.61 -35.21
C GLY A 505 -45.95 51.50 -35.72
N LYS A 506 -46.01 51.84 -37.01
CA LYS A 506 -47.14 52.58 -37.63
C LYS A 506 -48.36 51.68 -37.82
N PRO A 507 -49.60 52.20 -37.89
CA PRO A 507 -50.78 51.40 -38.22
C PRO A 507 -50.65 50.72 -39.60
N CYS A 508 -51.07 49.46 -39.71
CA CYS A 508 -50.79 48.61 -40.87
C CYS A 508 -51.51 49.08 -42.14
N HIS A 509 -52.81 49.36 -42.07
CA HIS A 509 -53.66 49.80 -43.18
C HIS A 509 -53.73 48.89 -44.42
N LYS A 510 -53.05 47.74 -44.45
CA LYS A 510 -53.19 46.76 -45.53
C LYS A 510 -54.63 46.24 -45.62
N PRO A 511 -55.18 46.06 -46.84
CA PRO A 511 -56.52 45.51 -47.03
C PRO A 511 -56.58 44.07 -46.54
N LEU A 512 -57.59 43.75 -45.74
CA LEU A 512 -57.85 42.42 -45.23
C LEU A 512 -58.52 41.57 -46.30
N THR A 513 -57.93 40.41 -46.59
CA THR A 513 -58.35 39.47 -47.64
C THR A 513 -59.73 38.83 -47.41
N CYS A 514 -60.37 39.06 -46.27
CA CYS A 514 -61.69 38.48 -45.94
C CYS A 514 -62.87 39.43 -46.18
N CYS A 515 -62.71 40.74 -46.00
CA CYS A 515 -63.84 41.68 -46.02
C CYS A 515 -63.53 43.05 -46.64
N GLY A 516 -62.34 43.24 -47.23
CA GLY A 516 -61.94 44.49 -47.89
C GLY A 516 -61.61 45.65 -46.93
N ASN A 517 -61.87 45.51 -45.63
CA ASN A 517 -61.52 46.51 -44.62
C ASN A 517 -60.01 46.59 -44.39
N THR A 518 -59.51 47.74 -43.94
CA THR A 518 -58.08 47.94 -43.66
C THR A 518 -57.69 47.43 -42.26
N CYS A 519 -56.49 46.86 -42.16
CA CYS A 519 -55.95 46.35 -40.89
C CYS A 519 -55.73 47.50 -39.89
N LYS A 520 -56.42 47.44 -38.75
CA LYS A 520 -56.33 48.42 -37.65
C LYS A 520 -55.20 48.15 -36.65
N LEU A 521 -54.49 47.03 -36.79
CA LEU A 521 -53.36 46.69 -35.92
C LEU A 521 -52.15 47.56 -36.26
N LEU A 522 -51.26 47.72 -35.28
CA LEU A 522 -49.91 48.21 -35.54
C LEU A 522 -49.21 47.27 -36.51
N CYS A 523 -48.25 47.83 -37.24
CA CYS A 523 -47.41 47.12 -38.18
C CYS A 523 -46.90 45.82 -37.55
N HIS A 524 -47.25 44.69 -38.17
CA HIS A 524 -46.90 43.36 -37.70
C HIS A 524 -46.19 42.57 -38.79
N ALA A 525 -45.47 41.55 -38.37
CA ALA A 525 -44.88 40.55 -39.24
C ALA A 525 -45.96 39.55 -39.71
N GLY A 526 -45.89 39.10 -40.98
CA GLY A 526 -46.82 38.13 -41.56
C GLY A 526 -48.16 38.72 -42.05
N GLU A 527 -49.07 37.84 -42.50
CA GLU A 527 -50.37 38.22 -43.06
C GLU A 527 -51.33 38.82 -42.01
N CYS A 528 -52.14 39.79 -42.43
CA CYS A 528 -53.13 40.44 -41.57
C CYS A 528 -54.29 39.49 -41.28
N LYS A 529 -54.18 38.73 -40.18
CA LYS A 529 -55.23 37.81 -39.75
C LYS A 529 -56.40 38.59 -39.14
N HIS A 530 -57.55 38.56 -39.81
CA HIS A 530 -58.80 39.11 -39.32
C HIS A 530 -59.86 38.01 -39.25
N LYS A 531 -60.39 37.75 -38.04
CA LYS A 531 -61.51 36.84 -37.84
C LYS A 531 -62.80 37.57 -38.23
N CYS A 532 -63.13 37.57 -39.52
CA CYS A 532 -64.43 38.03 -39.99
C CYS A 532 -65.42 36.85 -39.99
N THR A 533 -66.60 37.05 -39.41
CA THR A 533 -67.74 36.13 -39.57
C THR A 533 -68.52 36.38 -40.86
N ASN A 534 -68.20 37.44 -41.61
CA ASN A 534 -68.87 37.76 -42.86
C ASN A 534 -68.07 37.21 -44.03
N ALA A 535 -68.72 36.35 -44.82
CA ALA A 535 -68.25 35.94 -46.13
C ALA A 535 -68.20 37.15 -47.07
N TYR A 536 -67.30 37.12 -48.06
CA TYR A 536 -67.32 38.05 -49.17
C TYR A 536 -68.76 38.17 -49.69
N PRO A 537 -69.36 39.37 -49.81
CA PRO A 537 -70.68 39.50 -50.38
C PRO A 537 -70.62 38.92 -51.79
N SER A 538 -71.53 38.00 -52.08
CA SER A 538 -71.59 37.39 -53.40
C SER A 538 -71.91 38.47 -54.43
N PHE A 539 -71.47 38.30 -55.67
CA PHE A 539 -71.78 39.22 -56.77
C PHE A 539 -73.29 39.48 -56.92
N ALA A 540 -74.13 38.56 -56.43
CA ALA A 540 -75.59 38.68 -56.39
C ALA A 540 -76.12 39.69 -55.35
N GLU A 541 -75.36 40.00 -54.29
CA GLU A 541 -75.74 40.99 -53.28
C GLU A 541 -75.33 42.43 -53.66
N MET A 542 -74.29 42.59 -54.49
CA MET A 542 -73.90 43.90 -55.03
C MET A 542 -74.81 44.38 -56.18
N ALA A 543 -75.55 43.48 -56.84
CA ALA A 543 -76.44 43.80 -57.96
C ALA A 543 -77.86 44.29 -57.55
N LYS A 544 -78.16 44.35 -56.24
CA LYS A 544 -79.44 44.85 -55.69
C LYS A 544 -79.33 46.26 -55.09
N LYS A 545 -78.28 47.02 -55.40
CA LYS A 545 -78.10 48.41 -54.96
C LYS A 545 -77.84 49.34 -56.12
#